data_AF-A0A9P0KL53-F1
#
_entry.id   AF-A0A9P0KL53-F1
#
_cell.length_a   1.000
_cell.length_b   1.000
_cell.length_c   1.000
_cell.angle_alpha   90.00
_cell.angle_beta   90.00
_cell.angle_gamma   90.00
#
_symmetry.space_group_name_H-M   'P 1'
#
loop_
_entity.id
_entity.type
_entity.pdbx_description
1 polymer ?
#
loop_
_entity_poly.entity_id
_entity_poly.type
_entity_poly.pdbx_seq_one_letter_code
_entity_poly.pdbx_strand_id
1 'polypeptide(L)' 'MLDLILKPLTAKILKTVSPLVADKRYEATCESTGSRPPAIITWYKGKRQLRRTKVSVTALFYLPMF' A
#
# COMPACT_ATOMS: atom_id res chain seq x y z
N MET A 1 -9.89 -26.93 -3.44
CA MET A 1 -9.37 -25.61 -3.02
C MET A 1 -9.89 -24.60 -4.01
N LEU A 2 -10.55 -23.51 -3.56
CA LEU A 2 -11.17 -22.52 -4.45
C LEU A 2 -10.24 -21.30 -4.57
N ASP A 3 -9.79 -21.03 -5.79
CA ASP A 3 -8.99 -19.84 -6.10
C ASP A 3 -9.90 -18.65 -6.34
N LEU A 4 -10.02 -17.79 -5.33
CA LEU A 4 -10.81 -16.57 -5.37
C LEU A 4 -9.91 -15.39 -5.70
N ILE A 5 -10.25 -14.68 -6.79
CA ILE A 5 -9.60 -13.44 -7.20
C ILE A 5 -10.46 -12.27 -6.74
N LEU A 6 -10.06 -11.65 -5.64
CA LEU A 6 -10.74 -10.53 -5.02
C LEU A 6 -9.91 -9.27 -5.19
N LYS A 7 -10.54 -8.24 -5.77
CA LYS A 7 -9.96 -6.90 -5.79
C LYS A 7 -9.87 -6.36 -4.35
N PRO A 8 -8.96 -5.42 -4.09
CA PRO A 8 -8.89 -4.80 -2.78
C PRO A 8 -10.21 -4.13 -2.42
N LEU A 9 -10.67 -4.36 -1.20
CA LEU A 9 -11.85 -3.71 -0.66
C LEU A 9 -11.57 -2.22 -0.41
N THR A 10 -10.35 -1.90 0.06
CA THR A 10 -9.93 -0.52 0.28
C THR A 10 -8.52 -0.28 -0.26
N ALA A 11 -8.26 0.97 -0.66
CA ALA A 11 -6.94 1.50 -0.95
C ALA A 11 -6.92 2.98 -0.56
N LYS A 12 -6.15 3.33 0.47
CA LYS A 12 -6.09 4.70 0.99
C LYS A 12 -4.65 5.12 1.26
N ILE A 13 -4.33 6.34 0.82
CA ILE A 13 -3.07 6.98 1.19
C ILE A 13 -3.23 7.49 2.62
N LEU A 14 -2.40 6.99 3.53
CA LEU A 14 -2.34 7.45 4.91
C LEU A 14 -1.76 8.87 4.94
N LYS A 15 -2.10 9.60 6.01
CA LYS A 15 -1.86 11.04 6.17
C LYS A 15 -0.46 11.44 5.66
N THR A 16 -0.45 12.22 4.58
CA THR A 16 0.76 12.79 3.99
C THR A 16 1.10 14.11 4.68
N VAL A 17 2.39 14.44 4.76
CA VAL A 17 2.83 15.75 5.29
C VAL A 17 2.47 16.85 4.29
N SER A 18 1.83 17.91 4.74
CA SER A 18 1.53 19.12 3.96
C SER A 18 1.59 20.36 4.87
N PRO A 19 2.21 21.48 4.45
CA PRO A 19 2.88 21.70 3.16
C PRO A 19 4.22 20.95 3.04
N LEU A 20 4.65 20.71 1.80
CA LEU A 20 5.96 20.13 1.49
C LEU A 20 6.99 21.25 1.37
N VAL A 21 8.15 21.06 2.00
CA VAL A 21 9.28 22.00 2.01
C VAL A 21 10.32 21.48 1.03
N ALA A 22 10.94 22.39 0.28
CA ALA A 22 12.04 22.07 -0.62
C ALA A 22 13.20 21.37 0.14
N ASP A 23 13.90 20.48 -0.57
CA ASP A 23 15.05 19.71 -0.06
C ASP A 23 14.76 18.78 1.13
N LYS A 24 13.49 18.61 1.53
CA LYS A 24 13.08 17.62 2.53
C LYS A 24 12.64 16.30 1.91
N ARG A 25 12.99 15.21 2.59
CA ARG A 25 12.54 13.86 2.24
C ARG A 25 11.23 13.57 2.96
N TYR A 26 10.26 13.05 2.21
CA TYR A 26 8.95 12.67 2.71
C TYR A 26 8.66 11.22 2.41
N GLU A 27 7.97 10.57 3.33
CA GLU A 27 7.44 9.22 3.16
C GLU A 27 5.92 9.30 3.04
N ALA A 28 5.39 8.57 2.06
CA ALA A 28 3.96 8.41 1.85
C ALA A 28 3.64 6.92 1.99
N THR A 29 2.61 6.63 2.78
CA THR A 29 2.19 5.26 3.06
C THR A 29 0.81 5.03 2.46
N CYS A 30 0.60 3.88 1.85
CA CYS A 30 -0.70 3.46 1.34
C CYS A 30 -1.06 2.14 2.01
N GLU A 31 -2.30 2.04 2.48
CA GLU A 31 -2.86 0.83 3.06
C GLU A 31 -3.92 0.27 2.12
N SER A 32 -3.89 -1.04 1.92
CA SER A 32 -4.90 -1.76 1.15
C SER A 32 -5.33 -3.04 1.87
N THR A 33 -6.63 -3.33 1.87
CA THR A 33 -7.22 -4.46 2.61
C THR A 33 -8.15 -5.31 1.74
N GLY A 34 -8.36 -6.58 2.12
CA GLY A 34 -9.34 -7.48 1.51
C GLY A 34 -8.96 -8.12 0.16
N SER A 35 -7.78 -7.82 -0.38
CA SER A 35 -7.32 -8.40 -1.65
C SER A 35 -6.91 -9.86 -1.50
N ARG A 36 -7.27 -10.68 -2.50
CA ARG A 36 -6.77 -12.05 -2.67
C ARG A 36 -6.48 -12.29 -4.15
N PRO A 37 -5.22 -12.52 -4.58
CA PRO A 37 -3.97 -12.49 -3.80
C PRO A 37 -3.65 -11.08 -3.24
N PRO A 38 -2.58 -10.92 -2.43
CA PRO A 38 -2.17 -9.62 -1.91
C PRO A 38 -2.02 -8.57 -3.02
N ALA A 39 -2.54 -7.37 -2.77
CA ALA A 39 -2.56 -6.29 -3.75
C ALA A 39 -1.15 -5.78 -4.08
N ILE A 40 -0.91 -5.44 -5.34
CA ILE A 40 0.31 -4.76 -5.77
C ILE A 40 0.07 -3.25 -5.78
N ILE A 41 0.75 -2.52 -4.91
CA ILE A 41 0.65 -1.06 -4.83
C ILE A 41 1.73 -0.43 -5.70
N THR A 42 1.32 0.43 -6.64
CA THR A 42 2.22 1.17 -7.52
C THR A 42 2.11 2.67 -7.29
N TRP A 43 3.25 3.35 -7.13
CA TRP A 43 3.29 4.79 -6.84
C TRP A 43 3.72 5.61 -8.05
N TYR A 44 3.05 6.74 -8.27
CA TYR A 44 3.36 7.69 -9.33
C TYR A 44 3.47 9.11 -8.77
N LYS A 45 4.44 9.87 -9.29
CA LYS A 45 4.55 11.33 -9.12
C LYS A 45 4.38 11.98 -10.50
N GLY A 46 3.18 12.50 -10.77
CA GLY A 46 2.81 12.90 -12.12
C GLY A 46 2.92 11.70 -13.08
N LYS A 47 3.70 11.84 -14.16
CA LYS A 47 3.93 10.77 -15.15
C LYS A 47 5.06 9.80 -14.78
N ARG A 48 5.75 10.01 -13.65
CA ARG A 48 6.92 9.21 -13.26
C ARG A 48 6.56 8.17 -12.21
N GLN A 49 6.75 6.89 -12.54
CA GLN A 49 6.63 5.80 -11.56
C GLN A 49 7.76 5.87 -10.54
N LEU A 50 7.41 5.76 -9.26
CA LEU A 50 8.36 5.67 -8.15
C LEU A 50 8.75 4.20 -7.97
N ARG A 51 10.03 3.90 -8.11
CA ARG A 51 10.57 2.52 -7.98
C ARG A 51 11.04 2.17 -6.57
N ARG A 52 11.38 3.17 -5.76
CA ARG A 52 11.87 2.96 -4.40
C ARG A 52 10.70 2.94 -3.44
N THR A 53 10.02 1.79 -3.37
CA THR A 53 8.86 1.55 -2.52
C THR A 53 9.13 0.37 -1.60
N LYS A 54 8.65 0.45 -0.36
CA LYS A 54 8.63 -0.69 0.56
C LYS A 54 7.21 -1.23 0.62
N VAL A 55 7.06 -2.54 0.53
CA VAL A 55 5.76 -3.22 0.68
C VAL A 55 5.84 -4.06 1.94
N SER A 56 4.88 -3.86 2.84
CA SER A 56 4.71 -4.68 4.04
C SER A 56 3.36 -5.37 3.92
N VAL A 57 3.37 -6.70 3.87
CA VAL A 57 2.15 -7.50 3.90
C VAL A 57 1.92 -7.92 5.33
N THR A 58 1.01 -7.23 6.01
CA THR A 58 0.63 -7.57 7.38
C THR A 58 -0.38 -8.70 7.33
N ALA A 59 0.11 -9.94 7.46
CA ALA A 59 -0.71 -11.14 7.54
C ALA A 59 -1.29 -11.37 8.95
N LEU A 60 -1.39 -10.35 9.80
CA LEU A 60 -1.94 -10.49 11.17
C LEU A 60 -3.43 -10.92 11.17
N PHE A 61 -4.11 -10.89 10.00
CA PHE A 61 -5.43 -11.48 9.80
C PHE A 61 -5.40 -12.94 9.26
N TYR A 62 -4.21 -13.48 9.00
CA TYR A 62 -3.96 -14.87 8.56
C TYR A 62 -3.14 -15.68 9.58
N LEU A 63 -2.55 -15.04 10.59
CA LEU A 63 -2.08 -15.76 11.76
C LEU A 63 -3.31 -16.21 12.55
N PRO A 64 -3.51 -17.53 12.77
CA PRO A 64 -4.43 -17.96 13.81
C PRO A 64 -3.78 -17.47 15.10
N MET A 65 -4.33 -16.42 15.72
CA MET A 65 -3.85 -15.97 17.02
C MET A 65 -4.27 -17.03 18.06
N PHE A 66 -3.44 -18.06 18.20
CA PHE A 66 -2.90 -18.53 19.47
C PHE A 66 -1.39 -18.29 19.44
#